data_AF-A0A2E0CXQ5-F1
#
_entry.id   AF-A0A2E0CXQ5-F1
#
_cell.length_a   1.000
_cell.length_b   1.000
_cell.length_c   1.000
_cell.angle_alpha   90.00
_cell.angle_beta   90.00
_cell.angle_gamma   90.00
#
_symmetry.space_group_name_H-M   'P 1'
#
loop_
_entity.id
_entity.type
_entity.pdbx_description
1 polymer ?
#
loop_
_entity_poly.entity_id
_entity_poly.type
_entity_poly.pdbx_seq_one_letter_code
_entity_poly.pdbx_strand_id
1 'polypeptide(L)'
;MLNGKYRDRYLYPRVQVKVINEKIFITGVGHGVEPVLQLTDNIKQLDFGNITFDILEKRIDENKNIFNYKDEMVNYQFLTSWAALNKNSWKIFKNMESEDKVNFLNKLLEKNLAFISNELKLTPPKKFLSMIKVNSIEPASIDDNKWGAFNGVFKTNFNLPSFIGLGNGITRGYGTLLNADSCQIFNKDDLGLQDSDENKCFESDLDEIHPDDFNKLHVKQDKRSYRLKRKKRKRSKNFNNGNYIDNQKKDSEPNFNTELYHQKQHKV
;
A
#
# COMPACT_ATOMS: atom_id res chain seq x y z
N MET A 1 14.32 -21.03 6.46
CA MET A 1 12.96 -21.09 7.03
C MET A 1 12.44 -19.70 7.35
N LEU A 2 11.26 -19.34 6.85
CA LEU A 2 10.55 -18.11 7.21
C LEU A 2 9.96 -18.26 8.62
N ASN A 3 10.59 -17.65 9.63
CA ASN A 3 10.21 -17.84 11.04
C ASN A 3 9.00 -17.02 11.51
N GLY A 4 8.36 -16.26 10.62
CA GLY A 4 7.14 -15.48 10.93
C GLY A 4 7.30 -14.33 11.95
N LYS A 5 8.52 -14.03 12.42
CA LYS A 5 8.80 -13.06 13.51
C LYS A 5 8.15 -11.69 13.33
N TYR A 6 7.97 -11.26 12.08
CA TYR A 6 7.44 -9.93 11.73
C TYR A 6 5.97 -9.92 11.34
N ARG A 7 5.30 -11.09 11.31
CA ARG A 7 3.89 -11.24 10.90
C ARG A 7 2.93 -10.40 11.74
N ASP A 8 3.27 -10.21 13.01
CA ASP A 8 2.43 -9.42 13.89
C ASP A 8 2.57 -7.90 13.74
N ARG A 9 3.59 -7.47 13.01
CA ARG A 9 3.91 -6.07 12.83
C ARG A 9 3.32 -5.55 11.53
N TYR A 10 2.94 -4.28 11.55
CA TYR A 10 2.54 -3.56 10.36
C TYR A 10 3.77 -2.84 9.83
N LEU A 11 4.43 -3.46 8.85
CA LEU A 11 5.70 -2.98 8.29
C LEU A 11 5.53 -2.69 6.81
N TYR A 12 6.30 -1.74 6.29
CA TYR A 12 6.35 -1.52 4.86
C TYR A 12 7.03 -2.72 4.18
N PRO A 13 6.39 -3.38 3.20
CA PRO A 13 6.94 -4.57 2.58
C PRO A 13 8.27 -4.28 1.89
N ARG A 14 9.31 -5.02 2.29
CA ARG A 14 10.67 -4.90 1.73
C ARG A 14 10.85 -5.66 0.43
N VAL A 15 9.97 -6.62 0.15
CA VAL A 15 9.89 -7.33 -1.13
C VAL A 15 8.46 -7.20 -1.62
N GLN A 16 8.29 -6.80 -2.87
CA GLN A 16 7.00 -6.54 -3.50
C GLN A 16 6.98 -7.23 -4.86
N VAL A 17 5.88 -7.91 -5.17
CA VAL A 17 5.66 -8.55 -6.47
C VAL A 17 4.44 -7.91 -7.11
N LYS A 18 4.52 -7.66 -8.41
CA LYS A 18 3.45 -7.03 -9.19
C LYS A 18 3.49 -7.53 -10.63
N VAL A 19 2.34 -7.52 -11.27
CA VAL A 19 2.19 -7.80 -12.69
C VAL A 19 1.70 -6.52 -13.35
N ILE A 20 2.47 -5.99 -14.30
CA ILE A 20 2.16 -4.75 -15.02
C ILE A 20 2.39 -5.02 -16.49
N ASN A 21 1.34 -4.85 -17.30
CA ASN A 21 1.37 -5.14 -18.73
C ASN A 21 2.00 -6.51 -19.05
N GLU A 22 1.49 -7.55 -18.37
CA GLU A 22 1.93 -8.95 -18.50
C GLU A 22 3.40 -9.23 -18.09
N LYS A 23 4.13 -8.22 -17.61
CA LYS A 23 5.49 -8.34 -17.10
C LYS A 23 5.47 -8.44 -15.58
N ILE A 24 6.30 -9.31 -15.03
CA ILE A 24 6.45 -9.51 -13.59
C ILE A 24 7.59 -8.62 -13.10
N PHE A 25 7.29 -7.77 -12.11
CA PHE A 25 8.28 -6.95 -11.44
C PHE A 25 8.42 -7.41 -9.99
N ILE A 26 9.66 -7.54 -9.54
CA ILE A 26 10.02 -7.85 -8.17
C ILE A 26 10.87 -6.71 -7.65
N THR A 27 10.37 -5.99 -6.64
CA THR A 27 11.03 -4.80 -6.09
C THR A 27 11.55 -5.10 -4.70
N GLY A 28 12.87 -4.95 -4.51
CA GLY A 28 13.55 -5.02 -3.22
C GLY A 28 13.80 -3.62 -2.64
N VAL A 29 13.46 -3.40 -1.38
CA VAL A 29 13.68 -2.13 -0.66
C VAL A 29 14.44 -2.37 0.63
N GLY A 30 15.56 -1.66 0.82
CA GLY A 30 16.41 -1.80 2.01
C GLY A 30 16.88 -3.25 2.20
N HIS A 31 16.55 -3.88 3.33
CA HIS A 31 16.88 -5.29 3.60
C HIS A 31 16.29 -6.29 2.59
N GLY A 32 15.34 -5.88 1.74
CA GLY A 32 14.78 -6.73 0.69
C GLY A 32 15.58 -6.72 -0.62
N VAL A 33 16.60 -5.87 -0.79
CA VAL A 33 17.41 -5.81 -2.01
C VAL A 33 18.18 -7.11 -2.22
N GLU A 34 18.98 -7.53 -1.24
CA GLU A 34 19.81 -8.73 -1.33
C GLU A 34 19.01 -10.01 -1.63
N PRO A 35 17.88 -10.31 -0.92
CA PRO A 35 17.05 -11.46 -1.25
C PRO A 35 16.47 -11.44 -2.67
N VAL A 36 16.17 -10.26 -3.22
CA VAL A 36 15.62 -10.13 -4.59
C VAL A 36 16.70 -10.41 -5.63
N LEU A 37 17.92 -9.90 -5.43
CA LEU A 37 19.06 -10.17 -6.31
C LEU A 37 19.40 -11.68 -6.32
N GLN A 38 19.48 -12.29 -5.14
CA GLN A 38 19.72 -13.75 -5.02
C GLN A 38 18.61 -14.58 -5.69
N LEU A 39 17.35 -14.14 -5.62
CA LEU A 39 16.26 -14.79 -6.34
C LEU A 39 16.48 -14.71 -7.84
N THR A 40 16.85 -13.53 -8.36
CA THR A 40 17.07 -13.32 -9.79
C THR A 40 18.19 -14.18 -10.35
N ASP A 41 19.22 -14.51 -9.58
CA ASP A 41 20.31 -15.39 -10.03
C ASP A 41 19.86 -16.85 -10.22
N ASN A 42 18.96 -17.32 -9.34
CA ASN A 42 18.62 -18.74 -9.23
C ASN A 42 17.33 -19.14 -9.95
N ILE A 43 16.44 -18.17 -10.21
CA ILE A 43 15.13 -18.46 -10.77
C ILE A 43 15.19 -18.69 -12.28
N LYS A 44 14.71 -19.85 -12.76
CA LYS A 44 14.64 -20.19 -14.19
C LYS A 44 13.21 -20.29 -14.70
N GLN A 45 12.29 -20.62 -13.81
CA GLN A 45 10.89 -20.83 -14.11
C GLN A 45 10.03 -20.20 -13.02
N LEU A 46 8.83 -19.77 -13.39
CA LEU A 46 7.80 -19.33 -12.49
C LEU A 46 6.61 -20.28 -12.59
N ASP A 47 6.25 -20.89 -11.46
CA ASP A 47 5.14 -21.82 -11.36
C ASP A 47 4.00 -21.17 -10.56
N PHE A 48 2.82 -21.09 -11.20
CA PHE A 48 1.59 -20.56 -10.61
C PHE A 48 0.56 -21.67 -10.31
N GLY A 49 1.00 -22.93 -10.30
CA GLY A 49 0.22 -24.11 -9.94
C GLY A 49 -0.41 -24.79 -11.15
N ASN A 50 -1.17 -24.04 -11.95
CA ASN A 50 -1.78 -24.56 -13.19
C ASN A 50 -0.99 -24.23 -14.45
N ILE A 51 -0.03 -23.30 -14.36
CA ILE A 51 0.79 -22.82 -15.48
C ILE A 51 2.21 -22.58 -15.00
N THR A 52 3.18 -22.92 -15.86
CA THR A 52 4.60 -22.68 -15.63
C THR A 52 5.17 -21.87 -16.80
N PHE A 53 5.96 -20.84 -16.49
CA PHE A 53 6.63 -20.00 -17.49
C PHE A 53 8.14 -20.11 -17.35
N ASP A 54 8.83 -20.29 -18.48
CA ASP A 54 10.27 -20.11 -18.55
C ASP A 54 10.63 -18.62 -18.53
N ILE A 55 11.67 -18.27 -17.76
CA ILE A 55 12.19 -16.91 -17.74
C ILE A 55 13.25 -16.79 -18.82
N LEU A 56 12.90 -16.12 -19.92
CA LEU A 56 13.78 -15.92 -21.07
C LEU A 56 14.74 -14.73 -20.88
N GLU A 57 14.25 -13.64 -20.28
CA GLU A 57 15.02 -12.42 -20.06
C GLU A 57 14.79 -11.90 -18.64
N LYS A 58 15.84 -11.32 -18.05
CA LYS A 58 15.80 -10.62 -16.77
C LYS A 58 16.44 -9.26 -16.94
N ARG A 59 15.78 -8.22 -16.43
CA ARG A 59 16.35 -6.88 -16.33
C ARG A 59 16.43 -6.49 -14.87
N ILE A 60 17.59 -6.01 -14.46
CA ILE A 60 17.86 -5.58 -13.09
C ILE A 60 18.17 -4.09 -13.14
N ASP A 61 17.46 -3.33 -12.31
CA ASP A 61 17.72 -1.91 -12.07
C ASP A 61 17.97 -1.72 -10.58
N GLU A 62 19.13 -1.17 -10.24
CA GLU A 62 19.57 -0.95 -8.89
C GLU A 62 19.85 0.53 -8.66
N ASN A 63 19.25 1.06 -7.60
CA ASN A 63 19.41 2.44 -7.24
C ASN A 63 19.72 2.60 -5.75
N LYS A 64 20.57 3.57 -5.42
CA LYS A 64 20.99 3.87 -4.05
C LYS A 64 20.50 5.25 -3.64
N ASN A 65 20.09 5.38 -2.38
CA ASN A 65 19.74 6.66 -1.74
C ASN A 65 18.63 7.47 -2.45
N ILE A 66 17.69 6.82 -3.13
CA ILE A 66 16.57 7.52 -3.81
C ILE A 66 15.62 8.19 -2.82
N PHE A 67 15.31 7.53 -1.70
CA PHE A 67 14.33 8.03 -0.73
C PHE A 67 14.85 9.28 -0.02
N ASN A 68 14.42 10.45 -0.48
CA ASN A 68 14.80 11.75 0.07
C ASN A 68 13.70 12.79 -0.17
N TYR A 69 13.80 13.94 0.49
CA TYR A 69 12.91 15.06 0.26
C TYR A 69 13.59 16.09 -0.64
N LYS A 70 12.83 16.68 -1.55
CA LYS A 70 13.24 17.74 -2.47
C LYS A 70 12.54 19.05 -2.11
N ASP A 71 13.03 20.16 -2.65
CA ASP A 71 12.34 21.45 -2.56
C ASP A 71 11.19 21.52 -3.57
N GLU A 72 11.39 20.94 -4.76
CA GLU A 72 10.39 20.85 -5.82
C GLU A 72 9.55 19.57 -5.70
N MET A 73 8.29 19.65 -6.14
CA MET A 73 7.40 18.49 -6.18
C MET A 73 7.66 17.62 -7.41
N VAL A 74 7.67 16.32 -7.20
CA VAL A 74 7.79 15.28 -8.22
C VAL A 74 6.40 14.73 -8.55
N ASN A 75 6.16 14.44 -9.82
CA ASN A 75 4.90 13.85 -10.28
C ASN A 75 4.95 12.33 -10.26
N TYR A 76 3.89 11.70 -9.75
CA TYR A 76 3.73 10.25 -9.73
C TYR A 76 2.39 9.83 -10.33
N GLN A 77 2.41 8.70 -11.03
CA GLN A 77 1.21 8.03 -11.52
C GLN A 77 1.02 6.68 -10.84
N PHE A 78 -0.22 6.34 -10.51
CA PHE A 78 -0.57 4.99 -10.11
C PHE A 78 -0.68 4.08 -11.33
N LEU A 79 0.25 3.14 -11.50
CA LEU A 79 0.24 2.09 -12.53
C LEU A 79 -0.81 1.01 -12.26
N THR A 80 -1.11 0.78 -10.99
CA THR A 80 -2.16 -0.13 -10.53
C THR A 80 -3.03 0.60 -9.53
N SER A 81 -4.31 0.21 -9.44
CA SER A 81 -5.26 0.93 -8.59
C SER A 81 -4.76 1.07 -7.15
N TRP A 82 -4.81 2.29 -6.64
CA TRP A 82 -4.40 2.63 -5.29
C TRP A 82 -5.50 2.28 -4.30
N ALA A 83 -5.29 1.21 -3.53
CA ALA A 83 -6.19 0.76 -2.48
C ALA A 83 -6.15 1.70 -1.25
N ALA A 84 -6.74 2.89 -1.38
CA ALA A 84 -6.70 3.94 -0.37
C ALA A 84 -7.59 3.64 0.84
N LEU A 85 -8.80 3.09 0.61
CA LEU A 85 -9.79 2.93 1.66
C LEU A 85 -9.80 1.52 2.25
N ASN A 86 -9.79 1.47 3.58
CA ASN A 86 -10.06 0.29 4.37
C ASN A 86 -11.52 0.29 4.84
N LYS A 87 -11.96 -0.75 5.55
CA LYS A 87 -13.36 -0.88 6.00
C LYS A 87 -13.85 0.29 6.86
N ASN A 88 -12.97 0.91 7.65
CA ASN A 88 -13.32 2.06 8.49
C ASN A 88 -13.35 3.35 7.68
N SER A 89 -12.30 3.64 6.91
CA SER A 89 -12.24 4.85 6.09
C SER A 89 -13.29 4.85 4.99
N TRP A 90 -13.67 3.69 4.46
CA TRP A 90 -14.78 3.56 3.51
C TRP A 90 -16.09 4.13 4.05
N LYS A 91 -16.44 3.81 5.31
CA LYS A 91 -17.69 4.30 5.92
C LYS A 91 -17.69 5.82 6.09
N ILE A 92 -16.55 6.38 6.47
CA ILE A 92 -16.37 7.82 6.63
C ILE A 92 -16.49 8.47 5.24
N PHE A 93 -15.73 7.97 4.27
CA PHE A 93 -15.67 8.47 2.91
C PHE A 93 -17.03 8.49 2.19
N LYS A 94 -17.83 7.45 2.38
CA LYS A 94 -19.16 7.35 1.74
C LYS A 94 -20.11 8.49 2.15
N ASN A 95 -19.95 9.03 3.35
CA ASN A 95 -20.82 10.06 3.91
C ASN A 95 -20.28 11.49 3.72
N MET A 96 -19.20 11.67 2.95
CA MET A 96 -18.62 12.97 2.64
C MET A 96 -19.21 13.57 1.37
N GLU A 97 -19.20 14.90 1.28
CA GLU A 97 -19.48 15.62 0.04
C GLU A 97 -18.34 15.46 -0.97
N SER A 98 -18.63 15.68 -2.25
CA SER A 98 -17.70 15.41 -3.35
C SER A 98 -16.38 16.19 -3.23
N GLU A 99 -16.43 17.44 -2.80
CA GLU A 99 -15.26 18.31 -2.60
C GLU A 99 -14.37 17.81 -1.45
N ASP A 100 -15.00 17.45 -0.32
CA ASP A 100 -14.29 16.92 0.86
C ASP A 100 -13.61 15.57 0.61
N LYS A 101 -14.16 14.76 -0.30
CA LYS A 101 -13.62 13.43 -0.62
C LYS A 101 -12.19 13.50 -1.13
N VAL A 102 -11.89 14.41 -2.06
CA VAL A 102 -10.55 14.46 -2.69
C VAL A 102 -9.50 14.93 -1.69
N ASN A 103 -9.84 15.95 -0.90
CA ASN A 103 -8.99 16.41 0.20
C ASN A 103 -8.78 15.31 1.26
N PHE A 104 -9.81 14.50 1.56
CA PHE A 104 -9.64 13.32 2.41
C PHE A 104 -8.72 12.26 1.81
N LEU A 105 -8.76 12.04 0.49
CA LEU A 105 -7.81 11.16 -0.19
C LEU A 105 -6.39 11.71 -0.09
N ASN A 106 -6.18 13.02 -0.22
CA ASN A 106 -4.85 13.63 -0.02
C ASN A 106 -4.33 13.37 1.40
N LYS A 107 -5.19 13.49 2.43
CA LYS A 107 -4.84 13.12 3.82
C LYS A 107 -4.50 11.64 4.00
N LEU A 108 -5.10 10.74 3.22
CA LEU A 108 -4.72 9.32 3.23
C LEU A 108 -3.38 9.09 2.50
N LEU A 109 -3.14 9.81 1.40
CA LEU A 109 -1.88 9.79 0.68
C LEU A 109 -0.73 10.21 1.60
N GLU A 110 -0.86 11.34 2.28
CA GLU A 110 0.08 11.85 3.29
C GLU A 110 0.42 10.80 4.34
N LYS A 111 -0.60 10.15 4.92
CA LYS A 111 -0.40 9.08 5.92
C LYS A 111 0.37 7.89 5.37
N ASN A 112 0.09 7.48 4.13
CA ASN A 112 0.79 6.38 3.50
C ASN A 112 2.25 6.75 3.19
N LEU A 113 2.51 7.98 2.77
CA LEU A 113 3.86 8.49 2.51
C LEU A 113 4.67 8.64 3.81
N ALA A 114 4.07 9.20 4.85
CA ALA A 114 4.67 9.28 6.19
C ALA A 114 4.98 7.88 6.76
N PHE A 115 4.12 6.88 6.48
CA PHE A 115 4.39 5.50 6.86
C PHE A 115 5.67 4.96 6.21
N ILE A 116 5.88 5.20 4.91
CA ILE A 116 7.12 4.81 4.22
C ILE A 116 8.33 5.52 4.84
N SER A 117 8.25 6.83 5.04
CA SER A 117 9.33 7.63 5.65
C SER A 117 9.76 7.07 6.99
N ASN A 118 8.79 6.75 7.86
CA ASN A 118 9.05 6.25 9.21
C ASN A 118 9.59 4.83 9.20
N GLU A 119 9.05 3.96 8.35
CA GLU A 119 9.55 2.60 8.17
C GLU A 119 11.00 2.58 7.65
N LEU A 120 11.39 3.58 6.85
CA LEU A 120 12.75 3.77 6.37
C LEU A 120 13.62 4.61 7.31
N LYS A 121 13.07 5.07 8.44
CA LYS A 121 13.75 5.92 9.43
C LYS A 121 14.36 7.19 8.83
N LEU A 122 13.68 7.80 7.86
CA LEU A 122 14.11 9.07 7.28
C LEU A 122 13.86 10.21 8.26
N THR A 123 14.68 11.24 8.19
CA THR A 123 14.44 12.49 8.91
C THR A 123 13.24 13.22 8.31
N PRO A 124 12.23 13.62 9.10
CA PRO A 124 11.09 14.39 8.60
C PRO A 124 11.55 15.65 7.86
N PRO A 125 10.87 16.03 6.77
CA PRO A 125 11.23 17.23 6.02
C PRO A 125 10.84 18.47 6.84
N LYS A 126 11.49 19.60 6.57
CA LYS A 126 11.08 20.91 7.13
C LYS A 126 9.66 21.30 6.73
N LYS A 127 9.24 20.82 5.56
CA LYS A 127 7.94 21.05 4.93
C LYS A 127 7.61 19.87 4.05
N PHE A 128 6.44 19.27 4.24
CA PHE A 128 5.93 18.22 3.38
C PHE A 128 4.82 18.77 2.50
N LEU A 129 4.90 18.51 1.19
CA LEU A 129 3.94 18.96 0.19
C LEU A 129 3.25 17.75 -0.44
N SER A 130 1.93 17.85 -0.62
CA SER A 130 1.14 16.81 -1.29
C SER A 130 -0.10 17.35 -1.98
N MET A 131 -0.39 16.79 -3.14
CA MET A 131 -1.58 17.09 -3.92
C MET A 131 -1.97 15.85 -4.73
N ILE A 132 -3.25 15.50 -4.79
CA ILE A 132 -3.73 14.32 -5.52
C ILE A 132 -4.80 14.69 -6.54
N LYS A 133 -4.76 14.00 -7.68
CA LYS A 133 -5.78 14.06 -8.72
C LYS A 133 -6.24 12.65 -9.07
N VAL A 134 -7.52 12.37 -8.88
CA VAL A 134 -8.14 11.06 -9.15
C VAL A 134 -9.14 11.13 -10.29
N ASN A 135 -9.28 10.04 -11.04
CA ASN A 135 -10.19 9.99 -12.20
C ASN A 135 -11.67 9.89 -11.77
N SER A 136 -11.93 9.43 -10.54
CA SER A 136 -13.27 9.30 -9.97
C SER A 136 -13.23 9.44 -8.45
N ILE A 137 -14.29 10.03 -7.87
CA ILE A 137 -14.55 10.05 -6.42
C ILE A 137 -15.39 8.84 -5.95
N GLU A 138 -15.82 7.99 -6.87
CA GLU A 138 -16.46 6.72 -6.55
C GLU A 138 -15.39 5.61 -6.49
N PRO A 139 -15.18 5.00 -5.31
CA PRO A 139 -14.15 3.98 -5.15
C PRO A 139 -14.56 2.68 -5.85
N ALA A 140 -13.66 2.11 -6.64
CA ALA A 140 -13.80 0.72 -7.06
C ALA A 140 -13.60 -0.20 -5.86
N SER A 141 -14.48 -1.17 -5.67
CA SER A 141 -14.28 -2.22 -4.66
C SER A 141 -13.33 -3.25 -5.24
N ILE A 142 -12.19 -3.46 -4.58
CA ILE A 142 -11.23 -4.51 -4.96
C ILE A 142 -11.05 -5.50 -3.81
N ASP A 143 -10.71 -6.73 -4.19
CA ASP A 143 -10.32 -7.81 -3.28
C ASP A 143 -11.44 -8.26 -2.31
N ASP A 144 -11.25 -9.40 -1.64
CA ASP A 144 -12.22 -9.95 -0.67
C ASP A 144 -12.44 -9.00 0.51
N ASN A 145 -11.43 -8.17 0.79
CA ASN A 145 -11.44 -7.16 1.84
C ASN A 145 -12.30 -5.93 1.52
N LYS A 146 -12.82 -5.81 0.30
CA LYS A 146 -13.60 -4.66 -0.19
C LYS A 146 -12.89 -3.33 0.06
N TRP A 147 -11.62 -3.24 -0.36
CA TRP A 147 -10.89 -1.99 -0.31
C TRP A 147 -11.38 -1.03 -1.37
N GLY A 148 -11.37 0.27 -1.05
CA GLY A 148 -11.73 1.32 -1.99
C GLY A 148 -10.51 1.78 -2.73
N ALA A 149 -10.55 1.57 -4.05
CA ALA A 149 -9.43 1.80 -4.93
C ALA A 149 -9.69 2.95 -5.89
N PHE A 150 -8.63 3.67 -6.21
CA PHE A 150 -8.64 4.84 -7.08
C PHE A 150 -7.51 4.74 -8.11
N ASN A 151 -7.76 5.28 -9.29
CA ASN A 151 -6.73 5.53 -10.30
C ASN A 151 -6.51 7.05 -10.38
N GLY A 152 -5.27 7.45 -10.67
CA GLY A 152 -4.93 8.86 -10.76
C GLY A 152 -3.43 9.13 -10.66
N VAL A 153 -3.12 10.38 -10.35
CA VAL A 153 -1.77 10.90 -10.19
C VAL A 153 -1.68 11.69 -8.88
N PHE A 154 -0.48 11.88 -8.37
CA PHE A 154 -0.23 12.80 -7.27
C PHE A 154 1.11 13.49 -7.42
N LYS A 155 1.27 14.59 -6.70
CA LYS A 155 2.50 15.35 -6.59
C LYS A 155 2.93 15.39 -5.13
N THR A 156 4.22 15.23 -4.89
CA THR A 156 4.79 15.41 -3.55
C THR A 156 6.26 15.78 -3.67
N ASN A 157 6.78 16.46 -2.65
CA ASN A 157 8.22 16.71 -2.55
C ASN A 157 9.00 15.54 -1.92
N PHE A 158 8.34 14.38 -1.72
CA PHE A 158 9.02 13.13 -1.37
C PHE A 158 9.47 12.39 -2.64
N ASN A 159 10.78 12.30 -2.84
CA ASN A 159 11.38 11.51 -3.91
C ASN A 159 11.33 10.01 -3.58
N LEU A 160 10.67 9.25 -4.44
CA LEU A 160 10.41 7.83 -4.34
C LEU A 160 10.87 7.14 -5.64
N PRO A 161 11.38 5.90 -5.57
CA PRO A 161 11.65 5.12 -6.77
C PRO A 161 10.36 4.75 -7.49
N SER A 162 10.46 4.58 -8.81
CA SER A 162 9.42 3.89 -9.58
C SER A 162 9.23 2.46 -9.10
N PHE A 163 8.05 1.92 -9.35
CA PHE A 163 7.61 0.56 -9.03
C PHE A 163 7.54 0.22 -7.54
N ILE A 164 7.60 1.17 -6.60
CA ILE A 164 7.20 0.89 -5.22
C ILE A 164 5.67 0.92 -5.09
N GLY A 165 5.10 0.20 -4.12
CA GLY A 165 3.67 0.23 -3.83
C GLY A 165 3.29 1.16 -2.68
N LEU A 166 2.09 1.74 -2.75
CA LEU A 166 1.53 2.64 -1.73
C LEU A 166 0.10 2.22 -1.36
N GLY A 167 -0.30 2.42 -0.10
CA GLY A 167 -1.64 2.10 0.40
C GLY A 167 -1.79 0.65 0.88
N ASN A 168 -3.01 0.09 0.78
CA ASN A 168 -3.27 -1.29 1.19
C ASN A 168 -2.92 -2.28 0.07
N GLY A 169 -2.66 -3.54 0.43
CA GLY A 169 -2.44 -4.60 -0.58
C GLY A 169 -1.15 -4.45 -1.40
N ILE A 170 -0.14 -3.73 -0.91
CA ILE A 170 1.16 -3.51 -1.58
C ILE A 170 1.80 -4.83 -2.05
N THR A 171 1.75 -5.88 -1.23
CA THR A 171 2.33 -7.19 -1.57
C THR A 171 1.58 -7.92 -2.68
N ARG A 172 0.35 -7.49 -3.01
CA ARG A 172 -0.48 -8.00 -4.12
C ARG A 172 -0.35 -7.11 -5.37
N GLY A 173 0.54 -6.12 -5.35
CA GLY A 173 0.84 -5.25 -6.48
C GLY A 173 -0.01 -3.99 -6.59
N TYR A 174 -0.94 -3.73 -5.66
CA TYR A 174 -1.77 -2.52 -5.65
C TYR A 174 -0.97 -1.24 -5.35
N GLY A 175 -1.47 -0.11 -5.86
CA GLY A 175 -0.92 1.22 -5.67
C GLY A 175 0.53 1.36 -6.13
N THR A 176 0.91 0.65 -7.20
CA THR A 176 2.26 0.76 -7.74
C THR A 176 2.48 2.13 -8.37
N LEU A 177 3.60 2.75 -8.06
CA LEU A 177 3.96 4.10 -8.51
C LEU A 177 4.84 4.08 -9.75
N LEU A 178 4.69 5.07 -10.61
CA LEU A 178 5.66 5.48 -11.62
C LEU A 178 6.05 6.93 -11.34
N ASN A 179 7.34 7.18 -11.18
CA ASN A 179 7.90 8.53 -11.10
C ASN A 179 8.03 9.08 -12.52
N ALA A 180 7.29 10.15 -12.85
CA ALA A 180 7.21 10.69 -14.20
C ALA A 180 8.56 11.26 -14.68
N ASP A 181 9.40 11.74 -13.77
CA ASP A 181 10.71 12.30 -14.09
C ASP A 181 11.77 11.21 -14.33
N SER A 182 11.49 9.97 -13.90
CA SER A 182 12.39 8.81 -14.08
C SER A 182 12.24 8.10 -15.43
N CYS A 183 11.42 8.64 -16.34
CA CYS A 183 11.16 8.10 -17.68
C CYS A 183 12.40 8.20 -18.60
N GLN A 184 13.47 7.48 -18.25
CA GLN A 184 14.60 7.21 -19.13
C GLN A 184 14.81 5.70 -19.34
N ILE A 185 14.14 4.83 -18.56
CA ILE A 185 14.43 3.38 -18.53
C ILE A 185 13.32 2.51 -19.10
N PHE A 186 12.05 2.96 -19.08
CA PHE A 186 10.91 2.21 -19.63
C PHE A 186 10.12 3.09 -20.58
N ASN A 187 9.96 2.64 -21.83
CA ASN A 187 9.04 3.30 -22.75
C ASN A 187 7.64 3.28 -22.14
N LYS A 188 6.96 4.42 -22.15
CA LYS A 188 5.60 4.56 -21.57
C LYS A 188 4.62 3.56 -22.23
N ASP A 189 4.84 3.26 -23.51
CA ASP A 189 4.10 2.28 -24.31
C ASP A 189 4.26 0.84 -23.77
N ASP A 190 5.44 0.50 -23.26
CA ASP A 190 5.78 -0.82 -22.72
C ASP A 190 5.05 -1.14 -21.41
N LEU A 191 4.48 -0.12 -20.75
CA LEU A 191 3.71 -0.22 -19.52
C LEU A 191 2.19 -0.14 -19.76
N GLY A 192 1.73 -0.03 -21.01
CA GLY A 192 0.30 0.01 -21.36
C GLY A 192 -0.42 1.23 -20.81
N LEU A 193 0.29 2.33 -20.57
CA LEU A 193 -0.24 3.57 -20.01
C LEU A 193 -1.10 4.29 -21.06
N GLN A 194 -2.42 4.30 -20.85
CA GLN A 194 -3.32 5.18 -21.60
C GLN A 194 -3.28 6.58 -20.98
N ASP A 195 -3.20 7.60 -21.83
CA ASP A 195 -3.35 8.98 -21.37
C ASP A 195 -4.77 9.17 -20.81
N SER A 196 -4.86 9.66 -19.57
CA SER A 196 -6.14 9.90 -18.93
C SER A 196 -6.89 11.00 -19.67
N ASP A 197 -8.15 10.75 -20.03
CA ASP A 197 -9.06 11.79 -20.52
C ASP A 197 -9.04 12.99 -19.55
N GLU A 198 -8.50 14.13 -19.99
CA GLU A 198 -8.38 15.34 -19.17
C GLU A 198 -9.75 15.88 -18.71
N ASN A 199 -10.83 15.42 -19.34
CA ASN A 199 -12.16 15.98 -19.23
C ASN A 199 -12.93 15.60 -17.96
N LYS A 200 -12.45 14.69 -17.10
CA LYS A 200 -13.05 14.45 -15.78
C LYS A 200 -12.04 13.93 -14.77
N CYS A 201 -11.54 14.85 -13.97
CA CYS A 201 -10.67 14.54 -12.84
C CYS A 201 -11.08 15.35 -11.62
N PHE A 202 -10.80 14.81 -10.44
CA PHE A 202 -11.07 15.45 -9.16
C PHE A 202 -9.74 15.69 -8.47
N GLU A 203 -9.47 16.95 -8.16
CA GLU A 203 -8.17 17.43 -7.69
C GLU A 203 -8.31 18.00 -6.28
N SER A 204 -7.34 17.69 -5.42
CA SER A 204 -7.26 18.28 -4.08
C SER A 204 -6.57 19.63 -4.14
N ASP A 205 -6.76 20.42 -3.10
CA ASP A 205 -5.89 21.56 -2.85
C ASP A 205 -4.45 21.08 -2.62
N LEU A 206 -3.49 21.97 -2.87
CA LEU A 206 -2.10 21.76 -2.45
C LEU A 206 -2.04 21.88 -0.92
N ASP A 207 -1.58 20.81 -0.27
CA ASP A 207 -1.43 20.76 1.17
C ASP A 207 0.03 20.90 1.59
N GLU A 208 0.23 21.57 2.72
CA GLU A 208 1.53 21.86 3.32
C GLU A 208 1.51 21.48 4.80
N ILE A 209 2.40 20.56 5.18
CA ILE A 209 2.47 20.05 6.54
C ILE A 209 3.84 20.35 7.13
N HIS A 210 3.83 20.91 8.33
CA HIS A 210 5.04 21.13 9.13
C HIS A 210 5.55 19.82 9.77
N PRO A 211 6.83 19.76 10.19
CA PRO A 211 7.47 18.52 10.63
C PRO A 211 6.74 17.85 11.81
N ASP A 212 6.25 18.65 12.75
CA ASP A 212 5.55 18.17 13.95
C ASP A 212 4.25 17.46 13.61
N ASP A 213 3.51 17.96 12.63
CA ASP A 213 2.26 17.34 12.19
C ASP A 213 2.51 16.14 11.29
N PHE A 214 3.56 16.17 10.48
CA PHE A 214 4.01 15.02 9.70
C PHE A 214 4.33 13.82 10.60
N ASN A 215 5.01 14.06 11.73
CA ASN A 215 5.28 13.03 12.72
C ASN A 215 4.01 12.46 13.37
N LYS A 216 2.95 13.28 13.52
CA LYS A 216 1.66 12.85 14.08
C LYS A 216 0.85 11.97 13.13
N LEU A 217 1.09 12.02 11.81
CA LEU A 217 0.37 11.22 10.81
C LEU A 217 0.49 9.71 11.06
N HIS A 218 1.54 9.28 11.75
CA HIS A 218 1.80 7.87 12.06
C HIS A 218 1.35 7.45 13.47
N VAL A 219 0.99 8.39 14.33
CA VAL A 219 0.62 8.08 15.71
C VAL A 219 -0.73 7.37 15.70
N LYS A 220 -0.73 6.09 16.12
CA LYS A 220 -1.96 5.39 16.51
C LYS A 220 -2.67 6.28 17.53
N GLN A 221 -3.81 6.85 17.16
CA GLN A 221 -4.70 7.44 18.16
C GLN A 221 -5.18 6.29 19.06
N ASP A 222 -4.46 6.07 20.16
CA ASP A 222 -4.98 5.33 21.28
C ASP A 222 -6.22 6.10 21.74
N LYS A 223 -7.41 5.63 21.38
CA LYS A 223 -8.66 6.04 22.03
C LYS A 223 -8.66 5.49 23.46
N ARG A 224 -7.74 5.96 24.30
CA ARG A 224 -7.70 5.80 25.75
C ARG A 224 -8.23 7.08 26.39
N SER A 225 -9.54 7.26 26.35
CA SER A 225 -10.34 7.97 27.37
C SER A 225 -11.73 8.23 26.81
N TYR A 226 -12.64 7.29 27.02
CA TYR A 226 -14.08 7.50 27.28
C TYR A 226 -14.73 6.11 27.41
N ARG A 227 -14.15 5.25 28.25
CA ARG A 227 -14.95 4.19 28.89
C ARG A 227 -15.82 4.89 29.94
N LEU A 228 -16.91 5.51 29.48
CA LEU A 228 -18.04 5.80 30.37
C LEU A 228 -18.38 4.51 31.10
N LYS A 229 -18.43 4.62 32.43
CA LYS A 229 -18.70 3.56 33.41
C LYS A 229 -19.91 2.72 32.99
N ARG A 230 -19.71 1.67 32.18
CA ARG A 230 -20.72 0.64 31.96
C ARG A 230 -20.70 -0.25 33.20
N LYS A 231 -21.64 0.01 34.12
CA LYS A 231 -21.95 -0.83 35.28
C LYS A 231 -21.92 -2.31 34.87
N LYS A 232 -21.07 -3.11 35.52
CA LYS A 232 -21.09 -4.58 35.43
C LYS A 232 -22.50 -5.06 35.85
N ARG A 233 -23.31 -5.51 34.89
CA ARG A 233 -24.42 -6.43 35.17
C ARG A 233 -23.88 -7.86 35.09
N LYS A 234 -24.03 -8.61 36.18
CA LYS A 234 -23.64 -10.03 36.29
C LYS A 234 -24.67 -10.92 35.56
N ARG A 235 -24.14 -11.88 34.79
CA ARG A 235 -24.67 -13.24 34.45
C ARG A 235 -26.01 -13.30 33.67
N SER A 236 -26.20 -14.20 32.71
CA SER A 236 -26.12 -15.67 32.84
C SER A 236 -25.37 -16.38 31.70
N LYS A 237 -24.80 -17.53 32.05
CA LYS A 237 -24.26 -18.54 31.13
C LYS A 237 -25.45 -19.28 30.51
N ASN A 238 -25.51 -19.38 29.19
CA ASN A 238 -26.17 -20.50 28.52
C ASN A 238 -25.13 -21.19 27.65
N PHE A 239 -24.79 -22.41 28.06
CA PHE A 239 -24.11 -23.39 27.23
C PHE A 239 -25.10 -23.82 26.14
N ASN A 240 -24.68 -23.78 24.88
CA ASN A 240 -25.19 -24.69 23.87
C ASN A 240 -24.00 -25.22 23.08
N ASN A 241 -23.77 -26.54 23.24
CA ASN A 241 -22.81 -27.33 22.48
C ASN A 241 -23.31 -27.43 21.03
N GLY A 242 -22.51 -26.92 20.10
CA GLY A 242 -22.56 -27.30 18.69
C GLY A 242 -21.16 -27.72 18.27
N ASN A 243 -20.93 -29.04 18.24
CA ASN A 243 -19.68 -29.63 17.79
C ASN A 243 -19.51 -29.41 16.28
N TYR A 244 -18.61 -28.50 15.89
CA TYR A 244 -17.93 -28.58 14.60
C TYR A 244 -16.51 -29.06 14.87
N ILE A 245 -16.27 -30.33 14.55
CA ILE A 245 -14.94 -30.93 14.51
C ILE A 245 -14.34 -30.53 13.16
N ASP A 246 -13.43 -29.57 13.13
CA ASP A 246 -12.54 -29.37 11.99
C ASP A 246 -11.25 -30.14 12.27
N ASN A 247 -11.11 -31.30 11.62
CA ASN A 247 -9.92 -32.12 11.61
C ASN A 247 -8.87 -31.45 10.71
N GLN A 248 -8.08 -30.53 11.26
CA GLN A 248 -6.83 -30.11 10.62
C GLN A 248 -5.63 -30.76 11.32
N LYS A 249 -4.96 -31.64 10.57
CA LYS A 249 -3.69 -32.28 10.88
C LYS A 249 -2.69 -31.23 11.39
N LYS A 250 -2.07 -31.49 12.54
CA LYS A 250 -1.14 -30.58 13.24
C LYS A 250 0.29 -30.56 12.69
N ASP A 251 0.56 -31.24 11.57
CA ASP A 251 1.94 -31.48 11.10
C ASP A 251 2.32 -30.75 9.80
N SER A 252 1.50 -29.82 9.31
CA SER A 252 1.89 -28.94 8.19
C SER A 252 2.39 -27.60 8.71
N GLU A 253 3.53 -27.13 8.22
CA GLU A 253 3.99 -25.74 8.43
C GLU A 253 2.82 -24.77 8.17
N PRO A 254 2.62 -23.75 9.02
CA PRO A 254 1.50 -22.84 8.88
C PRO A 254 1.54 -22.16 7.51
N ASN A 255 0.50 -22.40 6.70
CA ASN A 255 0.35 -21.74 5.41
C ASN A 255 0.18 -20.24 5.66
N PHE A 256 1.22 -19.49 5.33
CA PHE A 256 1.29 -18.09 5.62
C PHE A 256 0.59 -17.20 4.58
N ASN A 257 -0.02 -17.78 3.56
CA ASN A 257 -0.79 -17.07 2.53
C ASN A 257 -2.31 -17.05 2.81
N THR A 258 -2.77 -17.47 3.99
CA THR A 258 -4.21 -17.44 4.33
C THR A 258 -4.73 -16.04 4.62
N GLU A 259 -5.99 -15.78 4.28
CA GLU A 259 -6.69 -14.50 4.42
C GLU A 259 -6.56 -13.86 5.82
N LEU A 260 -6.66 -14.67 6.87
CA LEU A 260 -6.52 -14.26 8.29
C LEU A 260 -5.30 -13.36 8.55
N TYR A 261 -4.20 -13.58 7.83
CA TYR A 261 -2.95 -12.88 8.05
C TYR A 261 -2.73 -11.68 7.12
N HIS A 262 -3.59 -11.50 6.12
CA HIS A 262 -3.58 -10.35 5.21
C HIS A 262 -4.53 -9.22 5.63
N GLN A 263 -5.35 -9.41 6.67
CA GLN A 263 -6.41 -8.47 7.09
C GLN A 263 -5.91 -7.22 7.86
N LYS A 264 -4.61 -6.95 7.96
CA LYS A 264 -4.11 -5.76 8.68
C LYS A 264 -4.18 -4.51 7.80
N GLN A 265 -4.94 -3.52 8.27
CA GLN A 265 -5.26 -2.29 7.55
C GLN A 265 -4.87 -1.08 8.40
N HIS A 266 -4.64 0.08 7.76
CA HIS A 266 -4.60 1.36 8.46
C HIS A 266 -5.89 1.54 9.27
N LYS A 267 -5.79 1.81 10.58
CA LYS A 267 -6.94 2.31 11.35
C LYS A 267 -6.82 3.84 11.34
N VAL A 268 -7.78 4.49 10.69
CA VAL A 268 -7.98 5.95 10.77
C VAL A 268 -8.52 6.29 12.16
#